data_AF-A0A7J7N477-F1
#
_entry.id   AF-A0A7J7N477-F1
#
_cell.length_a   1.000
_cell.length_b   1.000
_cell.length_c   1.000
_cell.angle_alpha   90.00
_cell.angle_beta   90.00
_cell.angle_gamma   90.00
#
_symmetry.space_group_name_H-M   'P 1'
#
loop_
_entity.id
_entity.type
_entity.pdbx_description
1 polymer ?
#
loop_
_entity_poly.entity_id
_entity_poly.type
_entity_poly.pdbx_seq_one_letter_code
_entity_poly.pdbx_strand_id
1 'polypeptide(L)'
;MTHYEDYSRVKSHAAKSDIFAMFNASWATSLERSLHWIAGSRPTTIFHLVYSESSHMFEARLMDLLHGRKTGDLGDLSPSQLGRVSELQCMTVKEENEITDELGAWQESAWDLVTVSADNEGNIERLRFLLERADDLRLRTMQKVMEVLSTKQGVEFLIATAELQFGVRGWGLDKDQSRLDGRD
;
A
#
# COMPACT_ATOMS: atom_id res chain seq x y z
N MET A 1 4.52 6.96 13.35
CA MET A 1 3.33 7.42 12.59
C MET A 1 3.55 8.77 11.93
N THR A 2 4.11 9.76 12.64
CA THR A 2 4.44 11.10 12.11
C THR A 2 5.11 11.08 10.72
N HIS A 3 6.09 10.22 10.48
CA HIS A 3 6.73 10.11 9.16
C HIS A 3 5.78 9.69 8.01
N TYR A 4 4.82 8.80 8.26
CA TYR A 4 3.83 8.38 7.25
C TYR A 4 2.81 9.48 6.97
N GLU A 5 2.39 10.20 8.01
CA GLU A 5 1.50 11.37 7.90
C GLU A 5 2.19 12.52 7.16
N ASP A 6 3.46 12.78 7.47
CA ASP A 6 4.28 13.78 6.79
C ASP A 6 4.47 13.43 5.32
N TYR A 7 4.77 12.16 5.02
CA TYR A 7 4.87 11.67 3.64
C TYR A 7 3.56 11.88 2.87
N SER A 8 2.42 11.46 3.45
CA SER A 8 1.11 11.63 2.84
C SER A 8 0.78 13.12 2.59
N ARG A 9 1.10 13.99 3.55
CA ARG A 9 0.92 15.44 3.41
C ARG A 9 1.75 16.05 2.28
N VAL A 10 3.04 15.70 2.21
CA VAL A 10 3.93 16.20 1.15
C VAL A 10 3.46 15.70 -0.22
N LYS A 11 3.07 14.43 -0.30
CA LYS A 11 2.55 13.83 -1.53
C LYS A 11 1.25 14.50 -2.00
N SER A 12 0.30 14.73 -1.10
CA SER A 12 -0.93 15.48 -1.39
C SER A 12 -0.63 16.89 -1.91
N HIS A 13 0.36 17.58 -1.31
CA HIS A 13 0.76 18.90 -1.79
C HIS A 13 1.37 18.85 -3.21
N ALA A 14 2.23 17.87 -3.50
CA ALA A 14 2.83 17.69 -4.82
C ALA A 14 1.77 17.31 -5.89
N ALA A 15 0.80 16.45 -5.52
CA ALA A 15 -0.33 16.10 -6.38
C ALA A 15 -1.17 17.33 -6.77
N LYS A 16 -1.19 18.36 -5.91
CA LYS A 16 -1.92 19.58 -6.23
C LYS A 16 -1.30 20.38 -7.37
N SER A 17 0.01 20.30 -7.51
CA SER A 17 0.78 20.96 -8.57
C SER A 17 0.79 20.15 -9.86
N ASP A 18 1.00 18.83 -9.77
CA ASP A 18 1.03 17.94 -10.93
C ASP A 18 0.55 16.53 -10.54
N ILE A 19 -0.70 16.23 -10.88
CA ILE A 19 -1.30 14.92 -10.64
C ILE A 19 -0.69 13.84 -11.53
N PHE A 20 -0.32 14.15 -12.77
CA PHE A 20 0.21 13.17 -13.72
C PHE A 20 1.63 12.74 -13.32
N ALA A 21 2.43 13.64 -12.76
CA ALA A 21 3.71 13.28 -12.16
C ALA A 21 3.57 12.24 -11.04
N MET A 22 2.47 12.27 -10.26
CA MET A 22 2.23 11.27 -9.21
C MET A 22 2.01 9.87 -9.79
N PHE A 23 1.26 9.77 -10.89
CA PHE A 23 1.02 8.49 -11.57
C PHE A 23 2.24 8.00 -12.34
N ASN A 24 3.01 8.91 -12.94
CA ASN A 24 4.25 8.57 -13.63
C ASN A 24 5.37 8.15 -12.68
N ALA A 25 5.36 8.63 -11.42
CA ALA A 25 6.29 8.28 -10.36
C ALA A 25 7.75 8.13 -10.87
N SER A 26 8.31 9.22 -11.41
CA SER A 26 9.65 9.23 -12.02
C SER A 26 10.78 8.87 -11.05
N TRP A 27 10.53 8.95 -9.75
CA TRP A 27 11.45 8.58 -8.67
C TRP A 27 11.42 7.08 -8.30
N ALA A 28 10.48 6.32 -8.88
CA ALA A 28 10.33 4.89 -8.67
C ALA A 28 10.99 4.08 -9.79
N THR A 29 11.38 2.85 -9.49
CA THR A 29 11.83 1.86 -10.48
C THR A 29 10.66 1.35 -11.32
N SER A 30 10.92 0.69 -12.45
CA SER A 30 9.87 0.07 -13.26
C SER A 30 9.06 -0.98 -12.47
N LEU A 31 9.75 -1.73 -11.59
CA LEU A 31 9.12 -2.73 -10.73
C LEU A 31 8.20 -2.07 -9.69
N GLU A 32 8.67 -1.05 -8.97
CA GLU A 32 7.83 -0.30 -8.03
C GLU A 32 6.58 0.26 -8.72
N ARG A 33 6.73 0.86 -9.91
CA ARG A 33 5.59 1.37 -10.69
C ARG A 33 4.60 0.28 -11.09
N SER A 34 5.10 -0.90 -11.47
CA SER A 34 4.24 -2.03 -11.87
C SER A 34 3.37 -2.56 -10.73
N LEU A 35 3.74 -2.29 -9.48
CA LEU A 35 3.03 -2.71 -8.28
C LEU A 35 2.07 -1.63 -7.75
N HIS A 36 2.04 -0.45 -8.37
CA HIS A 36 1.13 0.61 -7.97
C HIS A 36 -0.31 0.29 -8.36
N TRP A 37 -1.25 0.62 -7.46
CA TRP A 37 -2.67 0.66 -7.73
C TRP A 37 -3.11 2.07 -8.16
N ILE A 38 -2.93 3.07 -7.27
CA ILE A 38 -3.23 4.48 -7.54
C ILE A 38 -2.09 5.33 -6.99
N ALA A 39 -1.05 5.53 -7.81
CA ALA A 39 0.20 6.21 -7.43
C ALA A 39 0.80 5.73 -6.09
N GLY A 40 0.66 4.44 -5.79
CA GLY A 40 1.08 3.82 -4.53
C GLY A 40 0.53 2.40 -4.38
N SER A 41 1.03 1.66 -3.39
CA SER A 41 0.64 0.27 -3.14
C SER A 41 -0.85 0.14 -2.84
N ARG A 42 -1.41 -1.04 -3.10
CA ARG A 42 -2.78 -1.34 -2.71
C ARG A 42 -2.84 -1.53 -1.18
N PRO A 43 -3.76 -0.88 -0.44
CA PRO A 43 -3.87 -1.04 1.02
C PRO A 43 -3.93 -2.50 1.48
N THR A 44 -4.52 -3.40 0.71
CA THR A 44 -4.61 -4.84 0.96
C THR A 44 -3.25 -5.53 1.09
N THR A 45 -2.20 -4.98 0.50
CA THR A 45 -0.81 -5.46 0.68
C THR A 45 -0.39 -5.45 2.16
N ILE A 46 -0.91 -4.53 2.98
CA ILE A 46 -0.64 -4.48 4.43
C ILE A 46 -1.12 -5.76 5.10
N PHE A 47 -2.33 -6.22 4.80
CA PHE A 47 -2.88 -7.45 5.40
C PHE A 47 -2.15 -8.69 4.93
N HIS A 48 -1.78 -8.75 3.65
CA HIS A 48 -0.93 -9.83 3.13
C HIS A 48 0.37 -9.93 3.92
N LEU A 49 1.03 -8.79 4.18
CA LEU A 49 2.25 -8.77 4.97
C LEU A 49 2.01 -9.24 6.41
N VAL A 50 0.95 -8.77 7.07
CA VAL A 50 0.60 -9.24 8.44
C VAL A 50 0.46 -10.76 8.47
N TYR A 51 -0.31 -11.35 7.55
CA TYR A 51 -0.53 -12.80 7.54
C TYR A 51 0.72 -13.59 7.17
N SER A 52 1.49 -13.12 6.18
CA SER A 52 2.72 -13.79 5.76
C SER A 52 3.76 -13.81 6.88
N GLU A 53 4.00 -12.66 7.53
CA GLU A 53 4.98 -12.55 8.60
C GLU A 53 4.52 -13.27 9.87
N SER A 54 3.23 -13.16 10.24
CA SER A 54 2.71 -13.89 11.39
C SER A 54 2.81 -15.41 11.19
N SER A 55 2.52 -15.89 9.97
CA SER A 55 2.60 -17.32 9.67
C SER A 55 4.05 -17.80 9.66
N HIS A 56 4.96 -17.05 9.04
CA HIS A 56 6.38 -17.36 9.02
C HIS A 56 6.98 -17.44 10.44
N MET A 57 6.67 -16.47 11.30
CA MET A 57 7.15 -16.47 12.70
C MET A 57 6.51 -17.57 13.54
N PHE A 58 5.21 -17.84 13.34
CA PHE A 58 4.51 -18.93 13.99
C PHE A 58 5.13 -20.30 13.63
N GLU A 59 5.38 -20.55 12.35
CA GLU A 59 5.99 -21.79 11.87
C GLU A 59 7.40 -21.99 12.42
N ALA A 60 8.21 -20.94 12.44
CA ALA A 60 9.56 -20.97 12.99
C ALA A 60 9.61 -21.32 14.48
N ARG A 61 8.50 -21.13 15.22
CA ARG A 61 8.41 -21.32 16.68
C ARG A 61 7.32 -22.30 17.11
N LEU A 62 6.82 -23.11 16.19
CA LEU A 62 5.70 -24.02 16.43
C LEU A 62 5.95 -24.95 17.63
N MET A 63 7.17 -25.47 17.77
CA MET A 63 7.51 -26.34 18.89
C MET A 63 7.44 -25.61 20.23
N ASP A 64 7.95 -24.38 20.32
CA ASP A 64 7.87 -23.59 21.56
C ASP A 64 6.42 -23.28 21.94
N LEU A 65 5.58 -22.96 20.95
CA LEU A 65 4.15 -22.73 21.11
C LEU A 65 3.39 -23.96 21.61
N LEU A 66 3.69 -25.15 21.09
CA LEU A 66 3.10 -26.42 21.57
C LEU A 66 3.46 -26.71 23.03
N HIS A 67 4.62 -26.22 23.49
CA HIS A 67 5.02 -26.27 24.90
C HIS A 67 4.47 -25.10 25.74
N GLY A 68 3.57 -24.28 25.17
CA GLY A 68 2.92 -23.16 25.84
C GLY A 68 3.81 -21.91 26.01
N ARG A 69 4.97 -21.86 25.35
CA ARG A 69 5.85 -20.68 25.38
C ARG A 69 5.32 -19.64 24.40
N LYS A 70 5.18 -18.41 24.90
CA LYS A 70 4.82 -17.24 24.09
C LYS A 70 5.96 -16.26 24.10
N THR A 71 6.24 -15.69 22.94
CA THR A 71 7.33 -14.75 22.72
C THR A 71 6.80 -13.31 22.58
N GLY A 72 5.50 -13.15 22.38
CA GLY A 72 4.82 -11.87 22.19
C GLY A 72 5.15 -11.20 20.85
N ASP A 73 5.69 -11.97 19.90
CA ASP A 73 6.02 -11.50 18.56
C ASP A 73 4.81 -11.61 17.62
N LEU A 74 4.99 -11.28 16.34
CA LEU A 74 3.95 -11.35 15.33
C LEU A 74 3.46 -12.78 15.06
N GLY A 75 4.21 -13.81 15.46
CA GLY A 75 3.75 -15.21 15.44
C GLY A 75 2.73 -15.53 16.54
N ASP A 76 2.64 -14.69 17.58
CA ASP A 76 1.74 -14.86 18.73
C ASP A 76 0.42 -14.05 18.60
N LEU A 77 -0.02 -13.72 17.37
CA LEU A 77 -1.30 -13.02 17.17
C LEU A 77 -2.46 -13.80 17.81
N SER A 78 -3.21 -13.12 18.68
CA SER A 78 -4.35 -13.76 19.33
C SER A 78 -5.52 -13.95 18.35
N PRO A 79 -6.45 -14.89 18.62
CA PRO A 79 -7.66 -15.03 17.82
C PRO A 79 -8.47 -13.74 17.69
N SER A 80 -8.50 -12.91 18.74
CA SER A 80 -9.18 -11.61 18.70
C SER A 80 -8.44 -10.59 17.83
N GLN A 81 -7.09 -10.61 17.82
CA GLN A 81 -6.32 -9.76 16.91
C GLN A 81 -6.54 -10.18 15.46
N LEU A 82 -6.45 -11.47 15.15
CA LEU A 82 -6.73 -11.99 13.80
C LEU A 82 -8.14 -11.67 13.33
N GLY A 83 -9.14 -11.79 14.21
CA GLY A 83 -10.52 -11.41 13.90
C GLY A 83 -10.64 -9.93 13.53
N ARG A 84 -10.01 -9.03 14.31
CA ARG A 84 -9.98 -7.59 14.01
C ARG A 84 -9.23 -7.26 12.71
N VAL A 85 -8.10 -7.91 12.45
CA VAL A 85 -7.35 -7.75 11.20
C VAL A 85 -8.21 -8.17 10.00
N SER A 86 -8.91 -9.30 10.10
CA SER A 86 -9.81 -9.78 9.04
C SER A 86 -10.99 -8.84 8.80
N GLU A 87 -11.61 -8.31 9.85
CA GLU A 87 -12.66 -7.30 9.73
C GLU A 87 -12.15 -6.03 9.05
N LEU A 88 -10.98 -5.52 9.47
CA LEU A 88 -10.33 -4.37 8.84
C LEU A 88 -10.01 -4.62 7.37
N GLN A 89 -9.61 -5.85 7.01
CA GLN A 89 -9.37 -6.25 5.63
C GLN A 89 -10.65 -6.18 4.81
N CYS A 90 -11.76 -6.75 5.30
CA CYS A 90 -13.06 -6.69 4.62
C CYS A 90 -13.52 -5.24 4.38
N MET A 91 -13.39 -4.37 5.39
CA MET A 91 -13.72 -2.95 5.25
C MET A 91 -12.82 -2.25 4.21
N THR A 92 -11.51 -2.52 4.26
CA THR A 92 -10.54 -1.93 3.33
C THR A 92 -10.80 -2.39 1.90
N VAL A 93 -11.06 -3.69 1.68
CA VAL A 93 -11.39 -4.26 0.36
C VAL A 93 -12.63 -3.59 -0.22
N LYS A 94 -13.64 -3.33 0.61
CA LYS A 94 -14.85 -2.63 0.16
C LYS A 94 -14.52 -1.22 -0.36
N GLU A 95 -13.81 -0.42 0.43
CA GLU A 95 -13.41 0.93 0.02
C GLU A 95 -12.45 0.91 -1.19
N GLU A 96 -11.54 -0.07 -1.29
CA GLU A 96 -10.68 -0.25 -2.47
C GLU A 96 -11.47 -0.51 -3.74
N ASN A 97 -12.51 -1.35 -3.66
CA ASN A 97 -13.35 -1.66 -4.81
C ASN A 97 -14.14 -0.41 -5.23
N GLU A 98 -14.73 0.33 -4.28
CA GLU A 98 -15.42 1.59 -4.56
C GLU A 98 -14.50 2.60 -5.27
N ILE A 99 -13.27 2.79 -4.79
CA ILE A 99 -12.30 3.70 -5.42
C ILE A 99 -11.87 3.17 -6.81
N THR A 100 -11.70 1.86 -6.96
CA THR A 100 -11.33 1.24 -8.25
C THR A 100 -12.43 1.42 -9.29
N ASP A 101 -13.69 1.24 -8.90
CA ASP A 101 -14.86 1.41 -9.77
C ASP A 101 -14.97 2.87 -10.22
N GLU A 102 -14.79 3.83 -9.32
CA GLU A 102 -14.80 5.26 -9.66
C GLU A 102 -13.63 5.67 -10.57
N LEU A 103 -12.45 5.06 -10.38
CA LEU A 103 -11.31 5.24 -11.29
C LEU A 103 -11.63 4.68 -12.67
N GLY A 104 -12.27 3.51 -12.76
CA GLY A 104 -12.74 2.94 -14.03
C GLY A 104 -13.71 3.89 -14.75
N ALA A 105 -14.71 4.41 -14.04
CA ALA A 105 -15.64 5.39 -14.58
C ALA A 105 -14.96 6.71 -15.01
N TRP A 106 -13.91 7.13 -14.29
CA TRP A 106 -13.08 8.27 -14.70
C TRP A 106 -12.31 7.97 -16.00
N GLN A 107 -11.71 6.79 -16.13
CA GLN A 107 -10.96 6.38 -17.32
C GLN A 107 -11.86 6.30 -18.56
N GLU A 108 -13.07 5.76 -18.43
CA GLU A 108 -14.07 5.73 -19.49
C GLU A 108 -14.45 7.15 -19.94
N SER A 109 -14.72 8.04 -18.98
CA SER A 109 -15.03 9.45 -19.26
C SER A 109 -13.84 10.25 -19.80
N ALA A 110 -12.60 9.84 -19.51
CA ALA A 110 -11.41 10.52 -19.99
C ALA A 110 -11.20 10.34 -21.50
N TRP A 111 -11.85 9.36 -22.14
CA TRP A 111 -11.83 9.24 -23.60
C TRP A 111 -12.57 10.39 -24.29
N ASP A 112 -13.62 10.92 -23.65
CA ASP A 112 -14.35 12.10 -24.12
C ASP A 112 -13.52 13.39 -23.97
N LEU A 113 -12.49 13.38 -23.12
CA LEU A 113 -11.53 14.48 -22.89
C LEU A 113 -10.68 14.78 -24.15
N VAL A 114 -10.53 13.80 -25.04
CA VAL A 114 -9.86 13.94 -26.35
C VAL A 114 -10.76 14.65 -27.37
N THR A 115 -12.07 14.78 -27.09
CA THR A 115 -13.00 15.56 -27.91
C THR A 115 -13.06 17.01 -27.43
N VAL A 116 -13.08 17.96 -28.35
CA VAL A 116 -12.74 19.40 -28.16
C VAL A 116 -13.74 20.20 -27.27
N SER A 117 -14.65 19.54 -26.55
CA SER A 117 -15.69 20.18 -25.72
C SER A 117 -15.80 19.67 -24.28
N ALA A 118 -14.84 18.88 -23.78
CA ALA A 118 -14.90 18.33 -22.43
C ALA A 118 -14.42 19.31 -21.34
N ASP A 119 -14.99 19.20 -20.15
CA ASP A 119 -14.51 19.84 -18.92
C ASP A 119 -13.22 19.14 -18.45
N ASN A 120 -12.09 19.55 -19.03
CA ASN A 120 -10.77 18.99 -18.75
C ASN A 120 -10.37 19.21 -17.28
N GLU A 121 -10.74 20.35 -16.70
CA GLU A 121 -10.39 20.71 -15.32
C GLU A 121 -11.19 19.88 -14.31
N GLY A 122 -12.50 19.72 -14.52
CA GLY A 122 -13.33 18.87 -13.66
C GLY A 122 -12.89 17.41 -13.65
N ASN A 123 -12.40 16.90 -14.78
CA ASN A 123 -11.83 15.56 -14.86
C ASN A 123 -10.49 15.44 -14.10
N ILE A 124 -9.60 16.43 -14.22
CA ILE A 124 -8.35 16.46 -13.45
C ILE A 124 -8.65 16.50 -11.94
N GLU A 125 -9.65 17.26 -11.52
CA GLU A 125 -10.02 17.37 -10.11
C GLU A 125 -10.66 16.08 -9.57
N ARG A 126 -11.45 15.36 -10.37
CA ARG A 126 -11.88 13.99 -10.03
C ARG A 126 -10.69 13.05 -9.82
N LEU A 127 -9.68 13.10 -10.67
CA LEU A 127 -8.48 12.26 -10.53
C LEU A 127 -7.70 12.59 -9.25
N ARG A 128 -7.58 13.88 -8.93
CA ARG A 128 -6.97 14.35 -7.67
C ARG A 128 -7.71 13.81 -6.46
N PHE A 129 -9.04 13.91 -6.46
CA PHE A 129 -9.89 13.37 -5.40
C PHE A 129 -9.72 11.85 -5.22
N LEU A 130 -9.65 11.09 -6.32
CA LEU A 130 -9.38 9.65 -6.26
C LEU A 130 -8.01 9.33 -5.65
N LEU A 131 -6.97 10.10 -5.99
CA LEU A 131 -5.66 9.94 -5.38
C LEU A 131 -5.71 10.23 -3.87
N GLU A 132 -6.35 11.33 -3.46
CA GLU A 132 -6.49 11.69 -2.05
C GLU A 132 -7.22 10.60 -1.25
N ARG A 133 -8.33 10.06 -1.79
CA ARG A 133 -9.05 8.93 -1.17
C ARG A 133 -8.18 7.67 -1.06
N ALA A 134 -7.41 7.35 -2.09
CA ALA A 134 -6.53 6.19 -2.07
C ALA A 134 -5.40 6.36 -1.03
N ASP A 135 -4.81 7.56 -0.92
CA ASP A 135 -3.76 7.84 0.07
C ASP A 135 -4.31 7.88 1.51
N ASP A 136 -5.50 8.43 1.71
CA ASP A 136 -6.21 8.38 3.00
C ASP A 136 -6.51 6.94 3.43
N LEU A 137 -7.02 6.10 2.51
CA LEU A 137 -7.28 4.69 2.80
C LEU A 137 -6.00 3.97 3.21
N ARG A 138 -4.88 4.15 2.49
CA ARG A 138 -3.58 3.56 2.88
C ARG A 138 -3.16 3.96 4.29
N LEU A 139 -3.24 5.25 4.61
CA LEU A 139 -2.83 5.77 5.91
C LEU A 139 -3.72 5.23 7.03
N ARG A 140 -5.05 5.26 6.85
CA ARG A 140 -6.01 4.72 7.81
C ARG A 140 -5.85 3.21 8.00
N THR A 141 -5.65 2.44 6.94
CA THR A 141 -5.41 1.00 7.03
C THR A 141 -4.16 0.71 7.85
N MET A 142 -3.06 1.42 7.59
CA MET A 142 -1.82 1.27 8.35
C MET A 142 -2.01 1.61 9.83
N GLN A 143 -2.65 2.75 10.13
CA GLN A 143 -2.96 3.17 11.50
C GLN A 143 -3.80 2.13 12.25
N LYS A 144 -4.90 1.68 11.65
CA LYS A 144 -5.81 0.72 12.29
C LYS A 144 -5.15 -0.65 12.52
N VAL A 145 -4.28 -1.10 11.60
CA VAL A 145 -3.50 -2.32 11.83
C VAL A 145 -2.55 -2.14 13.01
N MET A 146 -1.84 -1.02 13.09
CA MET A 146 -0.97 -0.71 14.23
C MET A 146 -1.72 -0.64 15.57
N GLU A 147 -3.00 -0.22 15.57
CA GLU A 147 -3.87 -0.22 16.76
C GLU A 147 -4.36 -1.62 17.19
N VAL A 148 -4.34 -2.60 16.28
CA VAL A 148 -4.66 -4.00 16.59
C VAL A 148 -3.46 -4.72 17.20
N LEU A 149 -2.25 -4.37 16.74
CA LEU A 149 -1.01 -4.99 17.17
C LEU A 149 -0.55 -4.45 18.54
N SER A 150 0.12 -5.31 19.31
CA SER A 150 0.90 -4.81 20.47
C SER A 150 2.12 -4.04 19.99
N THR A 151 2.76 -3.26 20.87
CA THR A 151 3.95 -2.47 20.50
C THR A 151 5.05 -3.32 19.88
N LYS A 152 5.33 -4.51 20.42
CA LYS A 152 6.36 -5.40 19.89
C LYS A 152 6.00 -5.91 18.49
N GLN A 153 4.78 -6.43 18.34
CA GLN A 153 4.24 -6.88 17.04
C GLN A 153 4.25 -5.75 16.00
N GLY A 154 3.87 -4.54 16.39
CA GLY A 154 3.89 -3.37 15.53
C GLY A 154 5.30 -3.02 15.05
N VAL A 155 6.32 -3.13 15.92
CA VAL A 155 7.72 -2.92 15.51
C VAL A 155 8.15 -3.96 14.48
N GLU A 156 7.87 -5.24 14.70
CA GLU A 156 8.20 -6.32 13.78
C GLU A 156 7.49 -6.17 12.43
N PHE A 157 6.22 -5.81 12.45
CA PHE A 157 5.45 -5.50 11.25
C PHE A 157 6.02 -4.30 10.47
N LEU A 158 6.47 -3.24 11.16
CA LEU A 158 7.12 -2.09 10.50
C LEU A 158 8.49 -2.47 9.92
N ILE A 159 9.24 -3.35 10.57
CA ILE A 159 10.50 -3.89 10.03
C ILE A 159 10.22 -4.65 8.73
N ALA A 160 9.28 -5.59 8.75
CA ALA A 160 8.91 -6.36 7.56
C ALA A 160 8.39 -5.45 6.43
N THR A 161 7.68 -4.36 6.77
CA THR A 161 7.21 -3.36 5.79
C THR A 161 8.40 -2.68 5.12
N ALA A 162 9.39 -2.26 5.91
CA ALA A 162 10.60 -1.63 5.40
C ALA A 162 11.43 -2.60 4.54
N GLU A 163 11.59 -3.85 4.99
CA GLU A 163 12.29 -4.90 4.25
C GLU A 163 11.65 -5.17 2.89
N LEU A 164 10.31 -5.27 2.84
CA LEU A 164 9.58 -5.41 1.58
C LEU A 164 9.84 -4.22 0.65
N GLN A 165 9.75 -2.99 1.16
CA GLN A 165 9.98 -1.78 0.37
C GLN A 165 11.41 -1.72 -0.17
N PHE A 166 12.42 -1.99 0.66
CA PHE A 166 13.82 -2.01 0.24
C PHE A 166 14.12 -3.14 -0.74
N GLY A 167 13.54 -4.33 -0.52
CA GLY A 167 13.69 -5.48 -1.41
C GLY A 167 13.12 -5.20 -2.80
N VAL A 168 11.89 -4.69 -2.88
CA VAL A 168 11.25 -4.30 -4.15
C VAL A 168 12.09 -3.25 -4.88
N ARG A 169 12.54 -2.19 -4.18
CA ARG A 169 13.36 -1.15 -4.79
C ARG A 169 14.71 -1.66 -5.26
N GLY A 170 15.41 -2.44 -4.43
CA GLY A 170 16.71 -3.01 -4.74
C GLY A 170 16.64 -3.91 -5.98
N TRP A 171 15.63 -4.78 -6.06
CA TRP A 171 15.42 -5.63 -7.23
C TRP A 171 15.02 -4.82 -8.47
N GLY A 172 14.19 -3.80 -8.31
CA GLY A 172 13.81 -2.91 -9.41
C GLY A 172 15.01 -2.19 -10.03
N LEU A 173 15.94 -1.69 -9.21
CA LEU A 173 17.16 -1.04 -9.67
C LEU A 173 18.06 -1.99 -10.48
N ASP A 174 18.22 -3.22 -10.00
CA ASP A 174 19.00 -4.25 -10.70
C ASP A 174 18.41 -4.60 -12.08
N LYS A 175 17.08 -4.71 -12.15
CA LYS A 175 16.35 -4.98 -13.41
C LYS A 175 16.39 -3.82 -14.38
N ASP A 176 16.22 -2.60 -13.91
CA ASP A 176 16.30 -1.41 -14.77
C ASP A 176 17.71 -1.23 -15.32
N GLN A 177 18.76 -1.50 -14.52
CA GLN A 177 20.14 -1.46 -14.99
C GLN A 177 20.43 -2.54 -16.05
N SER A 178 19.96 -3.78 -15.81
CA SER A 178 20.16 -4.90 -16.76
C SER A 178 19.56 -4.63 -18.13
N ARG A 179 18.40 -3.96 -18.18
CA ARG A 179 17.75 -3.51 -19.43
C ARG A 179 18.54 -2.44 -20.17
N LEU A 180 19.10 -1.47 -19.44
CA LEU A 180 19.95 -0.42 -20.03
C LEU A 180 21.24 -1.00 -20.62
N ASP A 181 21.76 -2.05 -20.00
CA ASP A 181 22.97 -2.74 -20.44
C ASP A 181 22.73 -3.75 -21.56
N GLY A 182 21.48 -3.96 -21.99
CA GLY A 182 21.11 -4.86 -23.09
C GLY A 182 21.33 -6.35 -22.79
N ARG A 183 21.18 -6.77 -21.52
CA ARG A 183 21.44 -8.17 -21.08
C ARG A 183 20.19 -9.04 -20.95
N ASP A 184 19.03 -8.55 -21.39
CA ASP A 184 17.74 -9.25 -21.34
C ASP A 184 17.44 -10.01 -22.64
#